data_AF-A0A4Y4DL89-F1
#
_entry.id   AF-A0A4Y4DL89-F1
#
_cell.length_a   1.000
_cell.length_b   1.000
_cell.length_c   1.000
_cell.angle_alpha   90.00
_cell.angle_beta   90.00
_cell.angle_gamma   90.00
#
_symmetry.space_group_name_H-M   'P 1'
#
loop_
_entity.id
_entity.type
_entity.pdbx_description
1 polymer ?
#
loop_
_entity_poly.entity_id
_entity_poly.type
_entity_poly.pdbx_seq_one_letter_code
_entity_poly.pdbx_strand_id
1 'polypeptide(L)'
;MTLSEHPETQELISHLFSGQSKKWGEYAWFALAAAGKVPTDLYDPDEDDYVDHIITMAALSTLAEWFDYDDDLSDFEASCDILMPKVQLSEFALGRYVERNGIDPYDSDGFPSASRAANEAVLDRTREVARELKDAIGESTLFTSLWAIANDDSISLPPSREDVDQVLNGEISSELGYRFDRLQNL
;
A
#
# COMPACT_ATOMS: atom_id res chain seq x y z
N MET A 1 7.52 12.54 11.91
CA MET A 1 7.02 13.16 10.67
C MET A 1 5.66 12.54 10.45
N THR A 2 4.60 13.33 10.28
CA THR A 2 3.22 12.83 10.12
C THR A 2 2.68 13.34 8.80
N LEU A 3 1.98 12.47 8.07
CA LEU A 3 1.59 12.63 6.67
C LEU A 3 0.72 13.86 6.34
N SER A 4 0.04 14.45 7.33
CA SER A 4 -0.59 15.77 7.28
C SER A 4 -1.28 16.11 8.62
N GLU A 5 -1.49 17.40 8.93
CA GLU A 5 -2.42 17.83 9.98
C GLU A 5 -3.89 17.91 9.49
N HIS A 6 -4.14 17.70 8.19
CA HIS A 6 -5.50 17.75 7.63
C HIS A 6 -6.38 16.62 8.19
N PRO A 7 -7.55 16.94 8.77
CA PRO A 7 -8.47 15.96 9.34
C PRO A 7 -8.85 14.84 8.36
N GLU A 8 -9.03 15.17 7.08
CA GLU A 8 -9.42 14.26 6.02
C GLU A 8 -8.31 13.24 5.72
N THR A 9 -7.05 13.67 5.74
CA THR A 9 -5.89 12.77 5.63
C THR A 9 -5.78 11.85 6.84
N GLN A 10 -6.00 12.38 8.03
CA GLN A 10 -5.96 11.58 9.25
C GLN A 10 -7.09 10.55 9.30
N GLU A 11 -8.28 10.90 8.82
CA GLU A 11 -9.42 9.99 8.71
C GLU A 11 -9.14 8.89 7.67
N LEU A 12 -8.62 9.25 6.49
CA LEU A 12 -8.21 8.29 5.45
C LEU A 12 -7.15 7.31 5.98
N ILE A 13 -6.09 7.81 6.60
CA ILE A 13 -5.02 6.95 7.16
C ILE A 13 -5.60 6.03 8.24
N SER A 14 -6.50 6.54 9.09
CA SER A 14 -7.09 5.73 10.16
C SER A 14 -8.12 4.72 9.65
N HIS A 15 -8.69 4.94 8.47
CA HIS A 15 -9.56 3.98 7.78
C HIS A 15 -8.74 2.89 7.10
N LEU A 16 -7.70 3.27 6.36
CA LEU A 16 -6.86 2.34 5.61
C LEU A 16 -5.92 1.55 6.51
N PHE A 17 -5.50 2.09 7.64
CA PHE A 17 -4.50 1.45 8.51
C PHE A 17 -4.97 1.39 9.95
N SER A 18 -4.65 0.28 10.63
CA SER A 18 -4.91 0.08 12.05
C SER A 18 -3.62 -0.24 12.84
N GLY A 19 -3.50 0.30 14.05
CA GLY A 19 -2.38 -0.01 14.95
C GLY A 19 -0.98 0.29 14.35
N GLN A 20 -0.10 -0.71 14.32
CA GLN A 20 1.28 -0.55 13.80
C GLN A 20 1.33 -0.37 12.28
N SER A 21 0.34 -0.86 11.53
CA SER A 21 0.26 -0.64 10.09
C SER A 21 0.12 0.86 9.75
N LYS A 22 -0.43 1.69 10.65
CA LYS A 22 -0.48 3.16 10.46
C LYS A 22 0.91 3.78 10.41
N LYS A 23 1.79 3.42 11.34
CA LYS A 23 3.17 3.92 11.36
C LYS A 23 3.95 3.45 10.13
N TRP A 24 3.66 2.23 9.68
CA TRP A 24 4.26 1.69 8.47
C TRP A 24 3.75 2.41 7.21
N GLY A 25 2.46 2.70 7.11
CA GLY A 25 1.90 3.48 6.01
C GLY A 25 2.54 4.87 5.92
N GLU A 26 2.72 5.55 7.05
CA GLU A 26 3.45 6.83 7.12
C GLU A 26 4.91 6.68 6.68
N TYR A 27 5.62 5.68 7.19
CA TYR A 27 7.00 5.40 6.82
C TYR A 27 7.14 5.13 5.30
N ALA A 28 6.31 4.24 4.75
CA ALA A 28 6.34 3.86 3.35
C ALA A 28 6.00 5.05 2.43
N TRP A 29 5.03 5.88 2.82
CA TRP A 29 4.74 7.11 2.09
C TRP A 29 5.94 8.06 2.07
N PHE A 30 6.58 8.30 3.21
CA PHE A 30 7.77 9.17 3.25
C PHE A 30 8.94 8.60 2.46
N ALA A 31 9.10 7.28 2.41
CA ALA A 31 10.09 6.63 1.55
C ALA A 31 9.82 6.90 0.06
N LEU A 32 8.56 6.77 -0.38
CA LEU A 32 8.15 7.11 -1.74
C LEU A 32 8.32 8.60 -2.04
N ALA A 33 7.98 9.48 -1.08
CA ALA A 33 8.14 10.93 -1.24
C ALA A 33 9.62 11.32 -1.37
N ALA A 34 10.50 10.72 -0.57
CA ALA A 34 11.94 10.92 -0.66
C ALA A 34 12.52 10.43 -2.02
N ALA A 35 11.89 9.42 -2.62
CA ALA A 35 12.21 8.93 -3.97
C ALA A 35 11.53 9.74 -5.10
N GLY A 36 10.74 10.77 -4.77
CA GLY A 36 10.03 11.62 -5.74
C GLY A 36 8.85 10.93 -6.43
N LYS A 37 8.26 9.91 -5.82
CA LYS A 37 7.14 9.12 -6.37
C LYS A 37 5.77 9.66 -5.99
N VAL A 38 5.69 10.32 -4.84
CA VAL A 38 4.47 10.95 -4.29
C VAL A 38 4.87 12.27 -3.63
N PRO A 39 3.94 13.20 -3.37
CA PRO A 39 4.23 14.40 -2.59
C PRO A 39 4.50 14.07 -1.12
N THR A 40 5.16 14.98 -0.40
CA THR A 40 5.38 14.84 1.05
C THR A 40 4.08 14.92 1.85
N ASP A 41 3.13 15.72 1.37
CA ASP A 41 1.81 15.92 1.98
C ASP A 41 0.74 15.31 1.06
N LEU A 42 -0.25 14.63 1.65
CA LEU A 42 -1.24 13.85 0.89
C LEU A 42 -2.36 14.69 0.27
N TYR A 43 -2.59 15.91 0.75
CA TYR A 43 -3.90 16.56 0.63
C TYR A 43 -3.87 17.92 -0.07
N ASP A 44 -4.27 17.89 -1.33
CA ASP A 44 -5.08 18.94 -1.96
C ASP A 44 -6.10 18.26 -2.88
N PRO A 45 -7.40 18.21 -2.54
CA PRO A 45 -8.42 17.56 -3.37
C PRO A 45 -8.64 18.26 -4.71
N ASP A 46 -8.12 19.49 -4.88
CA ASP A 46 -8.16 20.23 -6.14
C ASP A 46 -6.94 19.92 -7.04
N GLU A 47 -5.95 19.14 -6.57
CA GLU A 47 -4.83 18.67 -7.39
C GLU A 47 -5.27 17.56 -8.36
N ASP A 48 -4.76 17.64 -9.60
CA ASP A 48 -5.08 16.69 -10.67
C ASP A 48 -4.68 15.24 -10.33
N ASP A 49 -3.69 15.05 -9.44
CA ASP A 49 -3.13 13.75 -9.05
C ASP A 49 -3.68 13.23 -7.71
N TYR A 50 -4.68 13.90 -7.12
CA TYR A 50 -5.29 13.48 -5.85
C TYR A 50 -5.80 12.03 -5.88
N VAL A 51 -6.36 11.61 -7.01
CA VAL A 51 -6.84 10.22 -7.20
C VAL A 51 -5.68 9.22 -7.10
N ASP A 52 -4.56 9.53 -7.73
CA ASP A 52 -3.36 8.70 -7.71
C ASP A 52 -2.80 8.57 -6.30
N HIS A 53 -2.88 9.64 -5.49
CA HIS A 53 -2.47 9.64 -4.10
C HIS A 53 -3.36 8.75 -3.23
N ILE A 54 -4.69 8.83 -3.40
CA ILE A 54 -5.65 7.97 -2.68
C ILE A 54 -5.43 6.49 -3.03
N ILE A 55 -5.30 6.17 -4.32
CA ILE A 55 -5.07 4.79 -4.77
C ILE A 55 -3.71 4.30 -4.29
N THR A 56 -2.67 5.15 -4.28
CA THR A 56 -1.35 4.79 -3.72
C THR A 56 -1.42 4.51 -2.22
N MET A 57 -2.17 5.30 -1.45
CA MET A 57 -2.37 5.02 -0.02
C MET A 57 -3.11 3.72 0.23
N ALA A 58 -4.16 3.44 -0.56
CA ALA A 58 -4.88 2.18 -0.48
C ALA A 58 -4.02 0.98 -0.91
N ALA A 59 -3.14 1.17 -1.89
CA ALA A 59 -2.17 0.18 -2.34
C ALA A 59 -1.12 -0.12 -1.26
N LEU A 60 -0.67 0.90 -0.51
CA LEU A 60 0.20 0.69 0.65
C LEU A 60 -0.50 -0.14 1.73
N SER A 61 -1.75 0.20 2.07
CA SER A 61 -2.52 -0.61 3.03
C SER A 61 -2.69 -2.05 2.55
N THR A 62 -3.06 -2.23 1.28
CA THR A 62 -3.18 -3.55 0.64
C THR A 62 -1.87 -4.32 0.69
N LEU A 63 -0.72 -3.69 0.46
CA LEU A 63 0.60 -4.33 0.58
C LEU A 63 0.88 -4.81 2.01
N ALA A 64 0.54 -4.00 3.02
CA ALA A 64 0.70 -4.36 4.42
C ALA A 64 -0.20 -5.54 4.83
N GLU A 65 -1.47 -5.53 4.39
CA GLU A 65 -2.42 -6.62 4.66
C GLU A 65 -2.03 -7.91 3.94
N TRP A 66 -1.69 -7.80 2.65
CA TRP A 66 -1.28 -8.94 1.84
C TRP A 66 -0.04 -9.65 2.39
N PHE A 67 0.91 -8.91 2.97
CA PHE A 67 2.11 -9.52 3.55
C PHE A 67 1.79 -10.51 4.69
N ASP A 68 0.67 -10.31 5.39
CA ASP A 68 0.21 -11.21 6.45
C ASP A 68 -0.70 -12.34 5.94
N TYR A 69 -1.13 -12.26 4.68
CA TYR A 69 -2.03 -13.23 4.07
C TYR A 69 -1.25 -14.37 3.38
N ASP A 70 -1.71 -15.61 3.44
CA ASP A 70 -1.01 -16.77 2.88
C ASP A 70 -1.25 -16.99 1.37
N ASP A 71 -2.24 -16.33 0.77
CA ASP A 71 -2.57 -16.45 -0.65
C ASP A 71 -1.82 -15.46 -1.56
N ASP A 72 -1.91 -15.69 -2.87
CA ASP A 72 -1.35 -14.83 -3.90
C ASP A 72 -2.10 -13.48 -3.97
N LEU A 73 -1.39 -12.40 -4.33
CA LEU A 73 -2.00 -11.07 -4.45
C LEU A 73 -3.12 -11.04 -5.50
N SER A 74 -3.11 -11.94 -6.48
CA SER A 74 -4.20 -12.06 -7.47
C SER A 74 -5.51 -12.57 -6.89
N ASP A 75 -5.44 -13.31 -5.79
CA ASP A 75 -6.61 -13.86 -5.09
C ASP A 75 -7.00 -12.98 -3.90
N PHE A 76 -6.20 -11.93 -3.62
CA PHE A 76 -6.48 -10.97 -2.57
C PHE A 76 -7.55 -9.99 -3.05
N GLU A 77 -8.69 -9.99 -2.37
CA GLU A 77 -9.67 -8.91 -2.52
C GLU A 77 -9.20 -7.75 -1.66
N ALA A 78 -8.82 -6.62 -2.27
CA ALA A 78 -8.43 -5.44 -1.51
C ALA A 78 -9.58 -5.07 -0.56
N SER A 79 -9.36 -5.20 0.75
CA SER A 79 -10.36 -4.90 1.77
C SER A 79 -10.71 -3.40 1.85
N CYS A 80 -9.90 -2.58 1.17
CA CYS A 80 -9.96 -1.13 1.18
C CYS A 80 -11.10 -0.61 0.32
N ASP A 81 -12.21 -0.26 0.97
CA ASP A 81 -13.24 0.59 0.34
C ASP A 81 -12.69 2.01 0.17
N ILE A 82 -12.27 2.35 -1.05
CA ILE A 82 -11.82 3.69 -1.45
C ILE A 82 -12.96 4.56 -1.99
N LEU A 83 -14.17 4.02 -2.13
CA LEU A 83 -15.36 4.72 -2.64
C LEU A 83 -16.14 5.43 -1.52
N MET A 84 -15.48 5.72 -0.40
CA MET A 84 -16.12 6.24 0.80
C MET A 84 -16.76 7.62 0.61
N PRO A 85 -17.87 7.93 1.32
CA PRO A 85 -18.51 9.25 1.25
C PRO A 85 -17.62 10.42 1.70
N LYS A 86 -16.57 10.16 2.48
CA LYS A 86 -15.72 11.18 3.11
C LYS A 86 -14.35 11.32 2.47
N VAL A 87 -13.81 10.24 1.91
CA VAL A 87 -12.64 10.25 1.02
C VAL A 87 -13.24 10.43 -0.37
N GLN A 88 -13.37 11.67 -0.85
CA GLN A 88 -14.21 12.05 -2.01
C GLN A 88 -13.73 11.50 -3.37
N LEU A 89 -13.35 10.23 -3.48
CA LEU A 89 -13.09 9.61 -4.76
C LEU A 89 -14.43 9.29 -5.44
N SER A 90 -14.89 10.23 -6.27
CA SER A 90 -16.09 10.00 -7.08
C SER A 90 -15.88 8.87 -8.08
N GLU A 91 -16.95 8.14 -8.42
CA GLU A 91 -16.92 7.12 -9.48
C GLU A 91 -16.41 7.68 -10.82
N PHE A 92 -16.68 8.95 -11.09
CA PHE A 92 -16.16 9.63 -12.29
C PHE A 92 -14.64 9.80 -12.26
N ALA A 93 -14.10 10.21 -11.11
CA ALA A 93 -12.65 10.34 -10.93
C ALA A 93 -11.95 8.97 -11.02
N LEU A 94 -12.54 7.94 -10.42
CA LEU A 94 -12.08 6.56 -10.57
C LEU A 94 -12.15 6.09 -12.02
N GLY A 95 -13.24 6.36 -12.73
CA GLY A 95 -13.40 5.99 -14.15
C GLY A 95 -12.30 6.57 -15.04
N ARG A 96 -11.92 7.85 -14.82
CA ARG A 96 -10.79 8.47 -15.53
C ARG A 96 -9.46 7.81 -15.20
N TYR A 97 -9.23 7.46 -13.93
CA TYR A 97 -8.01 6.75 -13.50
C TYR A 97 -7.91 5.38 -14.17
N VAL A 98 -9.00 4.60 -14.15
CA VAL A 98 -9.09 3.26 -14.71
C VAL A 98 -8.88 3.28 -16.22
N GLU A 99 -9.50 4.23 -16.94
CA GLU A 99 -9.28 4.43 -18.37
C GLU A 99 -7.82 4.79 -18.68
N ARG A 100 -7.23 5.73 -17.92
CA ARG A 100 -5.84 6.17 -18.10
C ARG A 100 -4.83 5.04 -17.91
N ASN A 101 -5.09 4.13 -16.99
CA ASN A 101 -4.19 3.03 -16.64
C ASN A 101 -4.55 1.70 -17.35
N GLY A 102 -5.59 1.67 -18.18
CA GLY A 102 -5.98 0.48 -18.94
C GLY A 102 -6.55 -0.66 -18.09
N ILE A 103 -7.21 -0.30 -16.98
CA ILE A 103 -7.78 -1.25 -16.01
C ILE A 103 -9.17 -1.67 -16.45
N ASP A 104 -9.51 -2.96 -16.31
CA ASP A 104 -10.80 -3.51 -16.72
C ASP A 104 -11.86 -3.31 -15.60
N PRO A 105 -12.91 -2.48 -15.82
CA PRO A 105 -13.94 -2.25 -14.81
C PRO A 105 -15.07 -3.30 -14.84
N TYR A 106 -15.05 -4.28 -15.74
CA TYR A 106 -16.17 -5.21 -15.95
C TYR A 106 -16.11 -6.42 -15.00
N ASP A 107 -17.24 -6.72 -14.34
CA ASP A 107 -17.37 -7.88 -13.46
C ASP A 107 -17.47 -9.22 -14.22
N SER A 108 -17.63 -10.33 -13.49
CA SER A 108 -17.73 -11.67 -14.09
C SER A 108 -18.94 -11.85 -15.01
N ASP A 109 -19.96 -10.99 -14.86
CA ASP A 109 -21.17 -10.97 -15.68
C ASP A 109 -21.05 -9.97 -16.85
N GLY A 110 -19.91 -9.28 -16.97
CA GLY A 110 -19.61 -8.32 -18.03
C GLY A 110 -20.25 -6.95 -17.80
N PHE A 111 -20.64 -6.60 -16.57
CA PHE A 111 -21.20 -5.29 -16.24
C PHE A 111 -20.14 -4.40 -15.58
N PRO A 112 -20.08 -3.09 -15.91
CA PRO A 112 -19.20 -2.16 -15.20
C PRO A 112 -19.53 -2.13 -13.71
N SER A 113 -18.50 -2.29 -12.87
CA SER A 113 -18.61 -2.25 -11.42
C SER A 113 -17.56 -1.31 -10.84
N ALA A 114 -18.00 -0.23 -10.18
CA ALA A 114 -17.09 0.72 -9.54
C ALA A 114 -16.24 0.05 -8.46
N SER A 115 -16.83 -0.85 -7.67
CA SER A 115 -16.10 -1.61 -6.65
C SER A 115 -15.03 -2.52 -7.25
N ARG A 116 -15.33 -3.17 -8.38
CA ARG A 116 -14.32 -3.98 -9.09
C ARG A 116 -13.22 -3.10 -9.65
N ALA A 117 -13.58 -2.00 -10.33
CA ALA A 117 -12.63 -1.07 -10.90
C ALA A 117 -11.70 -0.48 -9.83
N ALA A 118 -12.23 -0.18 -8.64
CA ALA A 118 -11.47 0.26 -7.48
C ALA A 118 -10.50 -0.81 -6.98
N ASN A 119 -10.98 -2.06 -6.80
CA ASN A 119 -10.14 -3.17 -6.35
C ASN A 119 -8.99 -3.45 -7.34
N GLU A 120 -9.29 -3.55 -8.64
CA GLU A 120 -8.27 -3.77 -9.67
C GLU A 120 -7.26 -2.61 -9.72
N ALA A 121 -7.72 -1.36 -9.58
CA ALA A 121 -6.85 -0.19 -9.48
C ALA A 121 -5.89 -0.27 -8.29
N VAL A 122 -6.39 -0.68 -7.13
CA VAL A 122 -5.57 -0.83 -5.93
C VAL A 122 -4.58 -2.00 -6.08
N LEU A 123 -5.00 -3.15 -6.62
CA LEU A 123 -4.13 -4.31 -6.81
C LEU A 123 -3.03 -4.05 -7.84
N ASP A 124 -3.35 -3.40 -8.96
CA ASP A 124 -2.36 -3.02 -9.95
C ASP A 124 -1.33 -2.06 -9.35
N ARG A 125 -1.81 -0.99 -8.69
CA ARG A 125 -0.95 -0.03 -8.00
C ARG A 125 -0.14 -0.64 -6.87
N THR A 126 -0.64 -1.67 -6.18
CA THR A 126 0.07 -2.39 -5.11
C THR A 126 1.38 -3.01 -5.64
N ARG A 127 1.34 -3.61 -6.83
CA ARG A 127 2.54 -4.18 -7.46
C ARG A 127 3.55 -3.10 -7.82
N GLU A 128 3.08 -1.99 -8.37
CA GLU A 128 3.95 -0.86 -8.70
C GLU A 128 4.60 -0.26 -7.45
N VAL A 129 3.81 0.03 -6.42
CA VAL A 129 4.29 0.59 -5.15
C VAL A 129 5.28 -0.33 -4.46
N ALA A 130 5.07 -1.66 -4.50
CA ALA A 130 6.04 -2.61 -3.97
C ALA A 130 7.40 -2.48 -4.67
N ARG A 131 7.42 -2.35 -6.01
CA ARG A 131 8.65 -2.12 -6.78
C ARG A 131 9.29 -0.77 -6.47
N GLU A 132 8.49 0.29 -6.42
CA GLU A 132 8.98 1.63 -6.10
C GLU A 132 9.59 1.70 -4.69
N LEU A 133 9.01 0.99 -3.73
CA LEU A 133 9.58 0.84 -2.38
C LEU A 133 10.88 0.02 -2.39
N LYS A 134 10.93 -1.10 -3.13
CA LYS A 134 12.18 -1.87 -3.29
C LYS A 134 13.30 -0.99 -3.84
N ASP A 135 13.01 -0.16 -4.84
CA ASP A 135 13.98 0.78 -5.41
C ASP A 135 14.38 1.89 -4.43
N ALA A 136 13.44 2.37 -3.61
CA ALA A 136 13.66 3.47 -2.68
C ALA A 136 14.44 3.07 -1.42
N ILE A 137 14.10 1.95 -0.80
CA ILE A 137 14.64 1.55 0.52
C ILE A 137 15.40 0.22 0.50
N GLY A 138 15.37 -0.51 -0.61
CA GLY A 138 15.94 -1.84 -0.74
C GLY A 138 14.96 -2.93 -0.27
N GLU A 139 15.03 -4.08 -0.95
CA GLU A 139 14.15 -5.22 -0.72
C GLU A 139 14.22 -5.77 0.72
N SER A 140 15.42 -5.93 1.26
CA SER A 140 15.65 -6.36 2.64
C SER A 140 14.97 -5.43 3.65
N THR A 141 15.10 -4.13 3.47
CA THR A 141 14.49 -3.11 4.34
C THR A 141 12.97 -3.15 4.23
N LEU A 142 12.43 -3.27 3.01
CA LEU A 142 11.00 -3.39 2.78
C LEU A 142 10.45 -4.64 3.48
N PHE A 143 11.07 -5.80 3.27
CA PHE A 143 10.68 -7.04 3.94
C PHE A 143 10.70 -6.91 5.45
N THR A 144 11.81 -6.44 6.05
CA THR A 144 11.92 -6.29 7.51
C THR A 144 10.86 -5.33 8.05
N SER A 145 10.54 -4.25 7.34
CA SER A 145 9.51 -3.31 7.75
C SER A 145 8.10 -3.91 7.74
N LEU A 146 7.78 -4.73 6.74
CA LEU A 146 6.52 -5.47 6.63
C LEU A 146 6.45 -6.60 7.67
N TRP A 147 7.57 -7.28 7.91
CA TRP A 147 7.68 -8.31 8.93
C TRP A 147 7.43 -7.77 10.33
N ALA A 148 8.00 -6.62 10.66
CA ALA A 148 7.83 -5.95 11.94
C ALA A 148 6.35 -5.69 12.25
N ILE A 149 5.58 -5.13 11.29
CA ILE A 149 4.16 -4.86 11.55
C ILE A 149 3.30 -6.11 11.68
N ALA A 150 3.69 -7.21 11.05
CA ALA A 150 2.96 -8.48 11.13
C ALA A 150 3.34 -9.31 12.37
N ASN A 151 4.58 -9.21 12.87
CA ASN A 151 5.11 -10.19 13.83
C ASN A 151 5.77 -9.60 15.08
N ASP A 152 6.33 -8.39 15.01
CA ASP A 152 7.16 -7.85 16.09
C ASP A 152 7.11 -6.32 16.17
N ASP A 153 6.35 -5.84 17.15
CA ASP A 153 6.14 -4.43 17.38
C ASP A 153 7.32 -3.72 18.08
N SER A 154 8.38 -4.46 18.43
CA SER A 154 9.61 -3.94 19.01
C SER A 154 10.59 -3.37 17.97
N ILE A 155 10.49 -3.81 16.71
CA ILE A 155 11.29 -3.25 15.62
C ILE A 155 10.78 -1.84 15.29
N SER A 156 11.70 -0.87 15.34
CA SER A 156 11.39 0.52 14.97
C SER A 156 11.27 0.69 13.46
N LEU A 157 10.50 1.67 13.02
CA LEU A 157 10.43 2.10 11.63
C LEU A 157 11.10 3.48 11.48
N PRO A 158 12.08 3.65 10.56
CA PRO A 158 12.68 2.63 9.70
C PRO A 158 13.46 1.57 10.49
N PRO A 159 13.52 0.31 10.00
CA PRO A 159 14.32 -0.73 10.63
C PRO A 159 15.81 -0.38 10.56
N SER A 160 16.54 -0.66 11.62
CA SER A 160 17.99 -0.52 11.63
C SER A 160 18.65 -1.64 10.83
N ARG A 161 19.93 -1.46 10.47
CA ARG A 161 20.69 -2.53 9.83
C ARG A 161 20.77 -3.79 10.69
N GLU A 162 20.85 -3.64 12.01
CA GLU A 162 20.87 -4.77 12.94
C GLU A 162 19.55 -5.53 12.91
N ASP A 163 18.41 -4.83 12.86
CA ASP A 163 17.08 -5.45 12.73
C ASP A 163 16.97 -6.23 11.41
N VAL A 164 17.45 -5.64 10.30
CA VAL A 164 17.48 -6.30 8.99
C VAL A 164 18.34 -7.55 9.03
N ASP A 165 19.57 -7.45 9.55
CA ASP A 165 20.48 -8.58 9.67
C ASP A 165 19.88 -9.66 10.60
N GLN A 166 19.20 -9.29 11.68
CA GLN A 166 18.57 -10.23 12.60
C GLN A 166 17.39 -10.97 11.96
N VAL A 167 16.52 -10.26 11.23
CA VAL A 167 15.36 -10.88 10.57
C VAL A 167 15.79 -11.80 9.43
N LEU A 168 16.80 -11.41 8.65
CA LEU A 168 17.27 -12.21 7.52
C LEU A 168 18.20 -13.37 7.92
N ASN A 169 18.94 -13.25 9.02
CA ASN A 169 19.83 -14.31 9.51
C ASN A 169 19.22 -15.15 10.64
N GLY A 170 18.10 -14.73 11.22
CA GLY A 170 17.27 -15.59 12.06
C GLY A 170 16.92 -16.85 11.27
N GLU A 171 16.64 -17.99 11.94
CA GLU A 171 16.15 -19.17 11.24
C GLU A 171 14.92 -18.75 10.44
N ILE A 172 15.11 -18.52 9.13
CA ILE A 172 14.04 -18.27 8.18
C ILE A 172 13.25 -19.56 8.22
N SER A 173 12.19 -19.57 9.04
CA SER A 173 11.21 -20.63 8.98
C SER A 173 10.77 -20.77 7.52
N SER A 174 10.36 -21.96 7.09
CA SER A 174 9.89 -22.15 5.71
C SER A 174 8.80 -21.14 5.31
N GLU A 175 8.05 -20.64 6.30
CA GLU A 175 7.06 -19.58 6.16
C GLU A 175 7.68 -18.20 5.87
N LEU A 176 8.75 -17.81 6.57
CA LEU A 176 9.45 -16.55 6.31
C LEU A 176 10.11 -16.51 4.94
N GLY A 177 10.68 -17.64 4.52
CA GLY A 177 11.31 -17.77 3.20
C GLY A 177 10.28 -17.63 2.09
N TYR A 178 9.12 -18.26 2.26
CA TYR A 178 8.01 -18.12 1.33
C TYR A 178 7.51 -16.68 1.21
N ARG A 179 7.32 -15.96 2.33
CA ARG A 179 6.89 -14.56 2.31
C ARG A 179 7.92 -13.64 1.64
N PHE A 180 9.21 -13.88 1.86
CA PHE A 180 10.30 -13.15 1.21
C PHE A 180 10.31 -13.38 -0.31
N ASP A 181 10.24 -14.64 -0.74
CA ASP A 181 10.20 -15.02 -2.15
C ASP A 181 8.95 -14.45 -2.86
N ARG A 182 7.78 -14.44 -2.21
CA ARG A 182 6.58 -13.79 -2.76
C ARG A 182 6.78 -12.30 -2.96
N LEU A 183 7.34 -11.61 -1.96
CA LEU A 183 7.63 -10.18 -2.07
C LEU A 183 8.58 -9.92 -3.24
N GLN A 184 9.59 -10.76 -3.47
CA GLN A 184 10.51 -10.65 -4.62
C GLN A 184 9.78 -10.69 -5.97
N ASN A 185 8.77 -11.54 -6.09
CA ASN A 185 8.05 -11.78 -7.34
C ASN A 185 6.92 -10.76 -7.64
N LEU A 186 6.70 -9.78 -6.75
CA LEU A 186 5.90 -8.58 -7.05
C LEU A 186 6.66 -7.60 -7.96
#